data_AF-A0AA35Z224-F1
#
_entry.id   AF-A0AA35Z224-F1
#
_cell.length_a   1.000
_cell.length_b   1.000
_cell.length_c   1.000
_cell.angle_alpha   90.00
_cell.angle_beta   90.00
_cell.angle_gamma   90.00
#
_symmetry.space_group_name_H-M   'P 1'
#
loop_
_entity.id
_entity.type
_entity.pdbx_description
1 polymer ?
#
loop_
_entity_poly.entity_id
_entity_poly.type
_entity_poly.pdbx_seq_one_letter_code
_entity_poly.pdbx_strand_id
1 'polypeptide(L)'
;MAFSSTVHIPSLCRLSKASTSSSPLIPSASISIRSSPSHINLNIARKNFSIRAISTQAAPASGGIAPAIDLTDNALKHLNKMRSEKNDDLCLRIGVKQGGCSGMSYTMEFESRANARPDDSVMEYDGFVIVCDPKSLLFIFGMQLDFSDALIGGGFSFKNPNATQTCGCGKSFAAEM
;
A
#
# COMPACT_ATOMS: atom_id res chain seq x y z
N MET A 1 15.67 46.37 -26.48
CA MET A 1 16.71 46.42 -25.42
C MET A 1 17.12 44.99 -25.15
N ALA A 2 18.30 44.59 -25.64
CA ALA A 2 18.85 43.25 -25.53
C ALA A 2 19.95 43.24 -24.45
N PHE A 3 19.96 42.25 -23.57
CA PHE A 3 21.12 41.93 -22.74
C PHE A 3 21.47 40.46 -22.90
N SER A 4 22.62 40.26 -23.51
CA SER A 4 23.41 39.04 -23.61
C SER A 4 24.23 38.88 -22.34
N SER A 5 24.44 37.65 -21.87
CA SER A 5 25.65 37.27 -21.13
C SER A 5 25.85 35.75 -21.12
N THR A 6 27.12 35.38 -21.18
CA THR A 6 27.70 34.16 -21.73
C THR A 6 28.44 33.39 -20.63
N VAL A 7 28.21 32.07 -20.59
CA VAL A 7 29.14 30.93 -20.36
C VAL A 7 30.22 31.01 -19.27
N HIS A 8 30.25 30.02 -18.34
CA HIS A 8 31.47 29.23 -18.11
C HIS A 8 31.25 27.88 -17.42
N ILE A 9 31.83 26.84 -18.03
CA ILE A 9 32.13 25.50 -17.49
C ILE A 9 33.63 25.51 -17.14
N PRO A 10 34.08 24.72 -16.14
CA PRO A 10 35.21 23.84 -16.44
C PRO A 10 35.07 22.42 -15.89
N SER A 11 35.65 21.52 -16.69
CA SER A 11 35.97 20.11 -16.44
C SER A 11 37.24 19.99 -15.57
N LEU A 12 37.42 18.90 -14.83
CA LEU A 12 38.53 17.93 -15.01
C LEU A 12 38.73 16.95 -13.82
N CYS A 13 38.93 15.68 -14.21
CA CYS A 13 39.87 14.66 -13.71
C CYS A 13 39.96 14.32 -12.21
N ARG A 14 39.75 13.06 -11.76
CA ARG A 14 40.42 11.75 -12.00
C ARG A 14 41.39 11.40 -10.87
N LEU A 15 41.31 10.15 -10.37
CA LEU A 15 42.18 9.31 -9.51
C LEU A 15 41.40 8.77 -8.29
N SER A 16 41.56 7.54 -7.77
CA SER A 16 42.35 6.37 -8.16
C SER A 16 41.85 5.14 -7.37
N LYS A 17 42.33 3.96 -7.78
CA LYS A 17 42.08 2.59 -7.30
C LYS A 17 42.32 2.33 -5.79
N ALA A 18 41.56 1.37 -5.26
CA ALA A 18 42.01 0.24 -4.42
C ALA A 18 40.90 -0.84 -4.53
N SER A 19 41.01 -2.11 -4.96
CA SER A 19 41.96 -3.23 -4.82
C SER A 19 42.20 -3.71 -3.39
N THR A 20 41.45 -4.75 -2.98
CA THR A 20 41.84 -5.93 -2.16
C THR A 20 40.57 -6.78 -1.96
N SER A 21 40.33 -7.85 -2.72
CA SER A 21 40.79 -9.22 -2.47
C SER A 21 40.66 -9.68 -1.02
N SER A 22 39.71 -10.58 -0.73
CA SER A 22 39.95 -11.89 -0.09
C SER A 22 38.68 -12.40 0.60
N SER A 23 38.08 -13.44 0.02
CA SER A 23 37.12 -14.33 0.70
C SER A 23 37.87 -15.28 1.64
N PRO A 24 37.33 -15.57 2.84
CA PRO A 24 37.60 -16.81 3.56
C PRO A 24 36.30 -17.65 3.59
N LEU A 25 36.25 -18.78 2.87
CA LEU A 25 36.60 -20.13 3.36
C LEU A 25 35.66 -20.64 4.46
N ILE A 26 34.74 -21.48 3.99
CA ILE A 26 33.85 -22.37 4.72
C ILE A 26 34.69 -23.43 5.45
N PRO A 27 34.52 -23.64 6.77
CA PRO A 27 34.95 -24.87 7.41
C PRO A 27 33.81 -25.90 7.42
N SER A 28 33.99 -26.97 6.64
CA SER A 28 33.30 -28.24 6.83
C SER A 28 33.71 -28.83 8.18
N ALA A 29 32.78 -28.90 9.12
CA ALA A 29 32.91 -29.72 10.31
C ALA A 29 31.85 -30.82 10.27
N SER A 30 32.26 -32.00 9.79
CA SER A 30 31.52 -33.24 9.95
C SER A 30 31.60 -33.67 11.41
N ILE A 31 30.53 -33.50 12.17
CA ILE A 31 30.44 -34.00 13.55
C ILE A 31 29.78 -35.36 13.53
N SER A 32 30.60 -36.37 13.79
CA SER A 32 30.22 -37.78 13.92
C SER A 32 29.29 -38.01 15.11
N ILE A 33 28.27 -38.81 14.83
CA ILE A 33 27.27 -39.33 15.76
C ILE A 33 27.95 -40.24 16.79
N ARG A 34 27.74 -39.98 18.08
CA ARG A 34 27.97 -40.96 19.15
C ARG A 34 26.66 -41.17 19.90
N SER A 35 26.02 -42.29 19.59
CA SER A 35 24.85 -42.82 20.27
C SER A 35 25.25 -43.40 21.63
N SER A 36 24.72 -42.83 22.72
CA SER A 36 24.68 -43.47 24.05
C SER A 36 23.23 -43.53 24.53
N PRO A 37 22.66 -44.71 24.81
CA PRO A 37 21.32 -44.83 25.33
C PRO A 37 21.38 -44.76 26.86
N SER A 38 21.05 -43.61 27.44
CA SER A 38 20.73 -43.50 28.86
C SER A 38 19.22 -43.33 29.00
N HIS A 39 18.58 -44.37 29.49
CA HIS A 39 17.14 -44.42 29.82
C HIS A 39 16.75 -43.23 30.69
N ILE A 40 15.89 -42.34 30.17
CA ILE A 40 15.16 -41.36 30.97
C ILE A 40 13.71 -41.80 30.98
N ASN A 41 13.26 -42.30 32.12
CA ASN A 41 11.87 -42.64 32.37
C ASN A 41 11.14 -41.34 32.77
N LEU A 42 10.41 -40.75 31.82
CA LEU A 42 9.60 -39.56 32.07
C LEU A 42 8.11 -39.94 32.04
N ASN A 43 7.51 -40.04 33.23
CA ASN A 43 6.06 -40.13 33.43
C ASN A 43 5.41 -38.79 33.06
N ILE A 44 5.12 -38.59 31.77
CA ILE A 44 4.31 -37.47 31.29
C ILE A 44 2.83 -37.89 31.35
N ALA A 45 2.14 -37.36 32.36
CA ALA A 45 0.69 -37.38 32.43
C ALA A 45 0.11 -36.67 31.19
N ARG A 46 -0.53 -37.44 30.31
CA ARG A 46 -1.25 -36.93 29.14
C ARG A 46 -2.48 -36.17 29.63
N LYS A 47 -2.37 -34.84 29.75
CA LYS A 47 -3.53 -33.96 29.79
C LYS A 47 -4.00 -33.75 28.34
N ASN A 48 -5.19 -34.24 28.02
CA ASN A 48 -5.84 -34.03 26.73
C ASN A 48 -6.21 -32.56 26.57
N PHE A 49 -5.31 -31.76 26.01
CA PHE A 49 -5.59 -30.38 25.62
C PHE A 49 -6.16 -30.38 24.20
N SER A 50 -7.49 -30.24 24.11
CA SER A 50 -8.19 -30.11 22.83
C SER A 50 -8.00 -28.68 22.30
N ILE A 51 -6.98 -28.51 21.45
CA ILE A 51 -6.77 -27.27 20.71
C ILE A 51 -7.82 -27.22 19.61
N ARG A 52 -8.85 -26.40 19.80
CA ARG A 52 -9.75 -25.99 18.71
C ARG A 52 -8.93 -25.15 17.73
N ALA A 53 -8.53 -25.76 16.61
CA ALA A 53 -7.96 -25.04 15.49
C ALA A 53 -9.00 -24.04 14.96
N ILE A 54 -8.75 -22.74 15.14
CA ILE A 54 -9.50 -21.68 14.49
C ILE A 54 -8.93 -21.58 13.08
N SER A 55 -9.66 -22.08 12.08
CA SER A 55 -9.35 -21.82 10.67
C SER A 55 -9.57 -20.34 10.38
N THR A 56 -8.49 -19.56 10.41
CA THR A 56 -8.47 -18.25 9.75
C THR A 56 -8.46 -18.49 8.25
N GLN A 57 -9.59 -18.25 7.59
CA GLN A 57 -9.69 -18.33 6.13
C GLN A 57 -8.81 -17.23 5.54
N ALA A 58 -7.74 -17.63 4.86
CA ALA A 58 -6.88 -16.75 4.10
C ALA A 58 -7.63 -16.27 2.84
N ALA A 59 -7.61 -14.96 2.61
CA ALA A 59 -8.15 -14.33 1.41
C ALA A 59 -7.49 -14.92 0.14
N PRO A 60 -8.21 -14.99 -0.99
CA PRO A 60 -7.68 -15.59 -2.21
C PRO A 60 -6.57 -14.70 -2.77
N ALA A 61 -5.33 -15.18 -2.69
CA ALA A 61 -4.22 -14.62 -3.43
C ALA A 61 -4.38 -15.01 -4.92
N SER A 62 -5.21 -14.26 -5.64
CA SER A 62 -5.18 -14.27 -7.10
C SER A 62 -3.87 -13.65 -7.55
N GLY A 63 -3.10 -14.36 -8.38
CA GLY A 63 -1.79 -13.95 -8.90
C GLY A 63 -1.89 -12.82 -9.94
N GLY A 64 -2.64 -11.77 -9.63
CA GLY A 64 -2.62 -10.48 -10.32
C GLY A 64 -1.77 -9.49 -9.53
N ILE A 65 -1.20 -8.51 -10.22
CA ILE A 65 -0.60 -7.34 -9.57
C ILE A 65 -1.71 -6.66 -8.76
N ALA A 66 -1.52 -6.51 -7.45
CA ALA A 66 -2.49 -5.83 -6.60
C ALA A 66 -2.72 -4.39 -7.12
N PRO A 67 -3.98 -3.91 -7.14
CA PRO A 67 -4.25 -2.56 -7.60
C PRO A 67 -3.61 -1.54 -6.65
N ALA A 68 -3.35 -0.34 -7.16
CA ALA A 68 -2.65 0.68 -6.40
C ALA A 68 -3.47 1.27 -5.23
N ILE A 69 -4.78 1.05 -5.20
CA ILE A 69 -5.74 1.42 -4.14
C ILE A 69 -6.68 0.23 -4.04
N ASP A 70 -7.12 -0.17 -2.87
CA ASP A 70 -8.08 -1.25 -2.68
C ASP A 70 -9.46 -0.71 -2.31
N LEU A 71 -10.52 -1.42 -2.73
CA LEU A 71 -11.89 -1.17 -2.32
C LEU A 71 -12.42 -2.34 -1.50
N THR A 72 -13.21 -2.06 -0.47
CA THR A 72 -14.08 -3.09 0.12
C THR A 72 -15.36 -3.26 -0.69
N ASP A 73 -16.00 -4.42 -0.58
CA ASP A 73 -17.29 -4.69 -1.22
C ASP A 73 -18.37 -3.67 -0.84
N ASN A 74 -18.33 -3.17 0.41
CA ASN A 74 -19.28 -2.18 0.89
C ASN A 74 -19.06 -0.82 0.21
N ALA A 75 -17.80 -0.39 0.07
CA ALA A 75 -17.46 0.82 -0.67
C ALA A 75 -17.89 0.71 -2.13
N LEU A 76 -17.59 -0.41 -2.79
CA LEU A 76 -17.95 -0.63 -4.18
C LEU A 76 -19.47 -0.64 -4.39
N LYS A 77 -20.24 -1.29 -3.51
CA LYS A 77 -21.71 -1.26 -3.54
C LYS A 77 -22.25 0.16 -3.40
N HIS A 78 -21.72 0.93 -2.46
CA HIS A 78 -22.17 2.31 -2.25
C HIS A 78 -21.81 3.23 -3.42
N LEU A 79 -20.60 3.12 -3.96
CA LEU A 79 -20.18 3.86 -5.15
C LEU A 79 -21.05 3.53 -6.37
N ASN A 80 -21.38 2.26 -6.58
CA ASN A 80 -22.30 1.84 -7.64
C ASN A 80 -23.70 2.44 -7.45
N LYS A 81 -24.22 2.47 -6.21
CA LYS A 81 -25.49 3.14 -5.91
C LYS A 81 -25.44 4.63 -6.25
N MET A 82 -24.39 5.34 -5.80
CA MET A 82 -24.20 6.77 -6.08
C MET A 82 -24.03 7.07 -7.58
N ARG A 83 -23.45 6.14 -8.36
CA ARG A 83 -23.31 6.23 -9.81
C ARG A 83 -24.67 6.07 -10.49
N SER A 84 -25.44 5.05 -10.11
CA SER A 84 -26.78 4.78 -10.67
C SER A 84 -27.76 5.94 -10.43
N GLU A 85 -27.66 6.63 -9.29
CA GLU A 85 -28.49 7.81 -8.99
C GLU A 85 -28.22 8.99 -9.94
N LYS A 86 -26.99 9.12 -10.45
CA LYS A 86 -26.63 10.19 -11.39
C LYS A 86 -26.93 9.87 -12.86
N ASN A 87 -27.21 8.60 -13.19
CA ASN A 87 -27.52 8.12 -14.56
C ASN A 87 -26.45 8.46 -15.63
N ASP A 88 -25.19 8.54 -15.24
CA ASP A 88 -24.06 8.89 -16.11
C ASP A 88 -22.93 7.83 -16.05
N ASP A 89 -22.14 7.71 -17.12
CA ASP A 89 -20.90 6.91 -17.13
C ASP A 89 -19.78 7.66 -16.37
N LEU A 90 -19.81 7.52 -15.05
CA LEU A 90 -18.91 8.20 -14.13
C LEU A 90 -17.83 7.25 -13.61
N CYS A 91 -16.63 7.79 -13.47
CA CYS A 91 -15.55 7.22 -12.66
C CYS A 91 -15.38 8.03 -11.36
N LEU A 92 -14.71 7.42 -10.39
CA LEU A 92 -14.30 8.12 -9.16
C LEU A 92 -12.84 8.54 -9.28
N ARG A 93 -12.58 9.84 -9.18
CA ARG A 93 -11.24 10.37 -8.99
C ARG A 93 -10.90 10.39 -7.50
N ILE A 94 -9.84 9.68 -7.12
CA ILE A 94 -9.27 9.73 -5.77
C ILE A 94 -7.93 10.46 -5.85
N GLY A 95 -7.67 11.34 -4.89
CA GLY A 95 -6.38 12.02 -4.81
C GLY A 95 -6.14 12.71 -3.48
N VAL A 96 -5.07 13.50 -3.42
CA VAL A 96 -4.66 14.24 -2.22
C VAL A 96 -4.51 15.72 -2.55
N LYS A 97 -4.93 16.59 -1.63
CA LYS A 97 -4.65 18.03 -1.67
C LYS A 97 -3.83 18.44 -0.46
N GLN A 98 -2.93 19.40 -0.65
CA GLN A 98 -2.24 20.05 0.47
C GLN A 98 -3.25 20.85 1.32
N GLY A 99 -3.11 20.77 2.64
CA GLY A 99 -3.98 21.39 3.62
C GLY A 99 -4.79 20.40 4.47
N GLY A 100 -5.66 20.94 5.33
CA GLY A 100 -6.41 20.19 6.32
C GLY A 100 -5.71 20.10 7.67
N CYS A 101 -6.32 19.39 8.61
CA CYS A 101 -5.88 19.39 10.02
C CYS A 101 -4.46 18.82 10.22
N SER A 102 -3.99 17.97 9.30
CA SER A 102 -2.72 17.24 9.42
C SER A 102 -1.77 17.48 8.24
N GLY A 103 -2.04 18.50 7.40
CA GLY A 103 -1.17 18.90 6.30
C GLY A 103 -1.56 18.36 4.92
N MET A 104 -2.20 17.20 4.83
CA MET A 104 -2.79 16.69 3.59
C MET A 104 -4.22 16.18 3.81
N SER A 105 -5.06 16.29 2.78
CA SER A 105 -6.46 15.83 2.81
C SER A 105 -6.80 14.98 1.61
N TYR A 106 -7.57 13.92 1.84
CA TYR A 106 -8.09 13.08 0.77
C TYR A 106 -9.16 13.82 -0.04
N THR A 107 -9.25 13.48 -1.31
CA THR A 107 -10.28 13.98 -2.23
C THR A 107 -10.91 12.83 -2.98
N MET A 108 -12.22 12.94 -3.18
CA MET A 108 -13.04 12.01 -3.93
C MET A 108 -14.00 12.82 -4.77
N GLU A 109 -13.96 12.66 -6.08
CA GLU A 109 -14.82 13.40 -7.01
C GLU A 109 -15.36 12.44 -8.07
N PHE A 110 -16.64 12.58 -8.42
CA PHE A 110 -17.19 11.84 -9.55
C PHE A 110 -16.97 12.67 -10.81
N GLU A 111 -16.31 12.09 -11.80
CA GLU A 111 -16.11 12.73 -13.10
C GLU A 111 -16.55 11.80 -14.23
N SER A 112 -16.86 12.37 -15.40
CA SER A 112 -17.11 11.55 -16.58
C SER A 112 -15.87 10.73 -16.90
N ARG A 113 -16.06 9.47 -17.29
CA ARG A 113 -14.95 8.59 -17.73
C ARG A 113 -14.09 9.23 -18.83
N ALA A 114 -14.67 10.09 -19.66
CA ALA A 114 -13.95 10.84 -20.70
C ALA A 114 -12.96 11.89 -20.17
N ASN A 115 -13.08 12.31 -18.91
CA ASN A 115 -12.18 13.28 -18.27
C ASN A 115 -10.93 12.63 -17.63
N ALA A 116 -10.86 11.30 -17.62
CA ALA A 116 -9.67 10.57 -17.20
C ALA A 116 -8.48 10.98 -18.06
N ARG A 117 -7.35 11.31 -17.42
CA ARG A 117 -6.16 11.78 -18.11
C ARG A 117 -5.29 10.59 -18.54
N PRO A 118 -4.49 10.71 -19.61
CA PRO A 118 -3.60 9.63 -20.07
C PRO A 118 -2.59 9.18 -19.02
N ASP A 119 -2.16 10.08 -18.15
CA ASP A 119 -1.17 9.81 -17.10
C ASP A 119 -1.81 9.29 -15.81
N ASP A 120 -3.15 9.29 -15.69
CA ASP A 120 -3.81 8.82 -14.48
C ASP A 120 -3.63 7.29 -14.34
N SER A 121 -3.42 6.83 -13.11
CA SER A 121 -3.52 5.41 -12.78
C SER A 121 -4.99 5.02 -12.81
N VAL A 122 -5.36 4.11 -13.69
CA VAL A 122 -6.72 3.61 -13.86
C VAL A 122 -6.85 2.22 -13.24
N MET A 123 -7.82 2.05 -12.35
CA MET A 123 -8.14 0.77 -11.72
C MET A 123 -9.62 0.45 -11.88
N GLU A 124 -9.93 -0.82 -12.13
CA GLU A 124 -11.29 -1.29 -12.40
C GLU A 124 -11.72 -2.34 -11.38
N TYR A 125 -12.93 -2.18 -10.82
CA TYR A 125 -13.54 -3.06 -9.83
C TYR A 125 -14.97 -3.34 -10.23
N ASP A 126 -15.27 -4.57 -10.65
CA ASP A 126 -16.60 -5.01 -11.07
C ASP A 126 -17.34 -3.99 -11.97
N GLY A 127 -16.63 -3.46 -12.97
CA GLY A 127 -17.17 -2.48 -13.93
C GLY A 127 -17.31 -1.05 -13.38
N PHE A 128 -16.77 -0.74 -12.20
CA PHE A 128 -16.58 0.60 -11.69
C PHE A 128 -15.12 1.04 -11.85
N VAL A 129 -14.90 2.25 -12.34
CA VAL A 129 -13.56 2.76 -12.64
C VAL A 129 -13.13 3.79 -11.60
N ILE A 130 -11.92 3.63 -11.09
CA ILE A 130 -11.22 4.62 -10.26
C ILE A 130 -10.05 5.17 -11.05
N VAL A 131 -9.85 6.48 -10.94
CA VAL A 131 -8.68 7.17 -11.50
C VAL A 131 -7.96 7.93 -10.41
N CYS A 132 -6.63 7.93 -10.46
CA CYS A 132 -5.79 8.65 -9.50
C CYS A 132 -4.64 9.32 -10.23
N ASP A 133 -4.38 10.60 -9.93
CA ASP A 133 -3.25 11.30 -10.53
C ASP A 133 -1.91 10.78 -9.97
N PRO A 134 -0.83 10.74 -10.76
CA PRO A 134 0.44 10.19 -10.33
C PRO A 134 1.04 10.83 -9.08
N LYS A 135 0.81 12.13 -8.87
CA LYS A 135 1.36 12.85 -7.71
C LYS A 135 0.66 12.41 -6.43
N SER A 136 -0.66 12.34 -6.46
CA SER A 136 -1.45 11.83 -5.34
C SER A 136 -1.11 10.38 -5.04
N LEU A 137 -0.90 9.56 -6.08
CA LEU A 137 -0.65 8.12 -5.92
C LEU A 137 0.57 7.83 -5.04
N LEU A 138 1.61 8.66 -5.08
CA LEU A 138 2.81 8.54 -4.23
C LEU A 138 2.47 8.53 -2.73
N PHE A 139 1.40 9.20 -2.31
CA PHE A 139 1.00 9.33 -0.91
C PHE A 139 -0.02 8.29 -0.44
N ILE A 140 -0.72 7.67 -1.38
CA ILE A 140 -1.89 6.82 -1.09
C ILE A 140 -1.79 5.43 -1.73
N PHE A 141 -0.62 5.08 -2.26
CA PHE A 141 -0.36 3.77 -2.81
C PHE A 141 -0.58 2.67 -1.75
N GLY A 142 -1.36 1.65 -2.09
CA GLY A 142 -1.76 0.57 -1.19
C GLY A 142 -2.77 0.98 -0.13
N MET A 143 -3.42 2.15 -0.25
CA MET A 143 -4.52 2.50 0.63
C MET A 143 -5.75 1.64 0.36
N GLN A 144 -6.58 1.42 1.39
CA GLN A 144 -7.90 0.81 1.24
C GLN A 144 -9.00 1.84 1.54
N LEU A 145 -10.00 1.91 0.66
CA LEU A 145 -11.23 2.69 0.85
C LEU A 145 -12.36 1.74 1.28
N ASP A 146 -13.00 2.07 2.40
CA ASP A 146 -14.13 1.35 2.96
C ASP A 146 -15.35 2.26 3.13
N PHE A 147 -16.54 1.69 3.29
CA PHE A 147 -17.78 2.42 3.54
C PHE A 147 -18.63 1.74 4.61
N SER A 148 -19.15 2.52 5.55
CA SER A 148 -20.10 2.09 6.58
C SER A 148 -21.44 2.81 6.42
N ASP A 149 -22.53 2.06 6.36
CA ASP A 149 -23.91 2.60 6.28
C ASP A 149 -24.52 2.84 7.68
N ALA A 150 -23.69 2.95 8.71
CA ALA A 150 -24.16 3.21 10.07
C ALA A 150 -24.86 4.58 10.16
N LEU A 151 -26.03 4.62 10.80
CA LEU A 151 -26.81 5.85 10.97
C LEU A 151 -26.02 6.98 11.66
N ILE A 152 -25.14 6.61 12.58
CA ILE A 152 -24.29 7.54 13.31
C ILE A 152 -22.83 7.18 13.01
N GLY A 153 -22.09 8.13 12.44
CA GLY A 153 -20.67 7.94 12.13
C GLY A 153 -20.38 7.08 10.90
N GLY A 154 -21.41 6.76 10.10
CA GLY A 154 -21.23 6.14 8.78
C GLY A 154 -20.55 7.06 7.77
N GLY A 155 -20.15 6.48 6.66
CA GLY A 155 -19.46 7.16 5.56
C GLY A 155 -18.21 6.42 5.10
N PHE A 156 -17.47 7.08 4.22
CA PHE A 156 -16.20 6.59 3.71
C PHE A 156 -15.08 6.69 4.75
N SER A 157 -14.31 5.61 4.87
CA SER A 157 -13.15 5.49 5.74
C SER A 157 -11.91 5.15 4.92
N PHE A 158 -10.80 5.82 5.20
CA PHE A 158 -9.55 5.68 4.48
C PHE A 158 -8.52 4.99 5.38
N LYS A 159 -7.98 3.86 4.92
CA LYS A 159 -6.87 3.16 5.58
C LYS A 159 -5.63 3.31 4.72
N ASN A 160 -4.75 4.24 5.07
CA ASN A 160 -3.56 4.54 4.30
C ASN A 160 -2.30 4.05 5.05
N PRO A 161 -1.58 3.03 4.54
CA PRO A 161 -0.35 2.54 5.18
C PRO A 161 0.79 3.56 5.16
N ASN A 162 0.72 4.59 4.30
CA ASN A 162 1.75 5.63 4.18
C ASN A 162 1.49 6.84 5.10
N ALA A 163 0.37 6.85 5.82
CA ALA A 163 0.05 7.94 6.74
C ALA A 163 0.86 7.78 8.04
N THR A 164 1.72 8.75 8.35
CA THR A 164 2.43 8.79 9.63
C THR A 164 1.51 9.22 10.77
N GLN A 165 0.54 10.09 10.48
CA GLN A 165 -0.50 10.52 11.42
C GLN A 165 -1.82 10.73 10.69
N THR A 166 -2.94 10.43 11.35
CA THR A 166 -4.30 10.65 10.80
C THR A 166 -5.11 11.54 11.74
N CYS A 167 -5.82 12.52 11.18
CA CYS A 167 -6.72 13.39 11.95
C CYS A 167 -7.90 12.60 12.52
N GLY A 168 -8.47 13.05 13.65
CA GLY A 168 -9.60 12.36 14.30
C GLY A 168 -10.84 12.16 13.43
N CYS A 169 -11.03 12.95 12.36
CA CYS A 169 -12.12 12.75 11.40
C CYS A 169 -11.81 11.75 10.27
N GLY A 170 -10.56 11.25 10.18
CA GLY A 170 -10.11 10.28 9.17
C GLY A 170 -9.96 10.83 7.75
N LYS A 171 -10.17 12.13 7.51
CA LYS A 171 -10.15 12.74 6.15
C LYS A 171 -8.86 13.48 5.82
N SER A 172 -8.00 13.68 6.81
CA SER A 172 -6.70 14.34 6.67
C SER A 172 -5.61 13.50 7.33
N PHE A 173 -4.40 13.57 6.79
CA PHE A 173 -3.24 12.81 7.25
C PHE A 173 -1.95 13.59 7.04
N ALA A 174 -0.89 13.17 7.73
CA ALA A 174 0.49 13.55 7.45
C ALA A 174 1.19 12.34 6.82
N ALA A 175 2.14 12.58 5.91
CA ALA A 175 3.04 11.57 5.38
C ALA A 175 4.45 12.13 5.36
N GLU A 176 5.42 11.28 5.66
CA GLU A 176 6.84 11.57 5.48
C GLU A 176 7.26 10.94 4.15
N MET A 177 7.80 11.76 3.25
CA MET A 177 8.44 11.32 2.00
C MET A 177 9.95 11.44 2.13
#